data_AF-A2SMT3-F1
#
_entry.id   AF-A2SMT3-F1
#
_cell.length_a   1.000
_cell.length_b   1.000
_cell.length_c   1.000
_cell.angle_alpha   90.00
_cell.angle_beta   90.00
_cell.angle_gamma   90.00
#
_symmetry.space_group_name_H-M   'P 1'
#
loop_
_entity.id
_entity.type
_entity.pdbx_description
1 polymer ?
#
loop_
_entity_poly.entity_id
_entity_poly.type
_entity_poly.pdbx_seq_one_letter_code
_entity_poly.pdbx_strand_id
1 'polypeptide(L)'
;MYAQTTNNDHGAIDIGLECLGCIGDAGQATCKMFADGLCTGNRAGKCMRAAMVDHAEAQAEIILATIALMARTAKSGRDLRAQLPKIEKIMAATVA
;
A
#
# COMPACT_ATOMS: atom_id res chain seq x y z
N MET A 1 7.65 0.69 25.63
CA MET A 1 7.01 1.95 25.20
C MET A 1 7.70 2.36 23.90
N TYR A 2 7.03 2.23 22.76
CA TYR A 2 7.56 2.82 21.52
C TYR A 2 7.06 4.26 21.45
N ALA A 3 8.02 5.18 21.39
CA ALA A 3 7.75 6.61 21.32
C ALA A 3 6.90 6.92 20.08
N GLN A 4 5.79 7.63 20.28
CA GLN A 4 5.06 8.28 19.18
C GLN A 4 5.84 9.54 18.82
N THR A 5 6.60 9.47 17.73
CA THR A 5 7.17 10.65 17.08
C THR A 5 6.04 11.36 16.33
N THR A 6 5.66 12.54 16.79
CA THR A 6 4.80 13.48 16.08
C THR A 6 5.62 14.19 15.01
N ASN A 7 5.79 13.59 13.84
CA ASN A 7 6.34 14.29 12.67
C ASN A 7 5.25 14.40 11.61
N ASN A 8 5.06 15.62 11.09
CA ASN A 8 4.38 15.87 9.80
C ASN A 8 5.21 15.35 8.60
N ASP A 9 6.07 14.34 8.82
CA ASP A 9 6.79 13.64 7.77
C ASP A 9 5.92 12.42 7.44
N HIS A 10 5.21 12.46 6.32
CA HIS A 10 4.51 11.27 5.85
C HIS A 10 5.56 10.17 5.68
N GLY A 11 5.43 9.08 6.45
CA GLY A 11 6.33 7.96 6.30
C GLY A 11 6.20 7.36 4.90
N ALA A 12 7.19 6.61 4.43
CA ALA A 12 7.14 5.98 3.11
C ALA A 12 5.86 5.13 2.89
N ILE A 13 5.31 4.55 3.96
CA ILE A 13 4.03 3.84 3.91
C ILE A 13 2.86 4.82 3.72
N ASP A 14 2.85 5.96 4.40
CA ASP A 14 1.78 6.96 4.30
C ASP A 14 1.74 7.58 2.91
N ILE A 15 2.91 7.94 2.34
CA ILE A 15 3.03 8.39 0.95
C ILE A 15 2.43 7.35 0.00
N GLY A 16 2.80 6.08 0.16
CA GLY A 16 2.26 5.01 -0.67
C GLY A 16 0.75 4.81 -0.47
N LEU A 17 0.23 4.96 0.75
CA LEU A 17 -1.20 4.88 1.05
C LEU A 17 -1.97 6.05 0.44
N GLU A 18 -1.39 7.25 0.37
CA GLU A 18 -1.95 8.41 -0.34
C GLU A 18 -2.03 8.15 -1.84
N CYS A 19 -0.92 7.71 -2.47
CA CYS A 19 -0.91 7.34 -3.89
C CYS A 19 -1.90 6.22 -4.22
N LEU A 20 -2.14 5.29 -3.30
CA LEU A 20 -3.14 4.23 -3.45
C LEU A 20 -4.59 4.71 -3.25
N GLY A 21 -4.80 5.97 -2.84
CA GLY A 21 -6.10 6.52 -2.48
C GLY A 21 -6.70 5.88 -1.22
N CYS A 22 -5.86 5.36 -0.32
CA CYS A 22 -6.29 4.76 0.94
C CYS A 22 -6.53 5.82 2.02
N ILE A 23 -5.66 6.81 2.09
CA ILE A 23 -5.75 7.98 2.96
C ILE A 23 -5.65 9.26 2.10
N GLY A 24 -6.02 10.40 2.68
CA GLY A 24 -5.80 11.72 2.08
C GLY A 24 -4.73 12.51 2.85
N ASP A 25 -4.45 13.72 2.38
CA ASP A 25 -3.30 14.56 2.78
C ASP A 25 -3.17 14.89 4.27
N ALA A 26 -4.21 14.66 5.08
CA ALA A 26 -4.17 14.84 6.53
C ALA A 26 -4.27 13.50 7.29
N GLY A 27 -3.96 12.38 6.62
CA GLY A 27 -3.93 11.03 7.17
C GLY A 27 -5.30 10.37 7.37
N GLN A 28 -6.40 11.04 7.03
CA GLN A 28 -7.75 10.50 7.13
C GLN A 28 -7.98 9.41 6.08
N ALA A 29 -8.63 8.31 6.47
CA ALA A 29 -9.01 7.28 5.53
C ALA A 29 -10.03 7.79 4.49
N THR A 30 -9.68 7.66 3.21
CA THR A 30 -10.54 8.04 2.08
C THR A 30 -11.20 6.81 1.43
N CYS A 31 -10.55 5.65 1.52
CA CYS A 31 -11.09 4.39 1.05
C CYS A 31 -11.84 3.65 2.16
N LYS A 32 -13.14 3.40 1.96
CA LYS A 32 -13.97 2.63 2.91
C LYS A 32 -13.42 1.24 3.23
N MET A 33 -12.91 0.51 2.22
CA MET A 33 -12.35 -0.82 2.46
C MET A 33 -11.08 -0.78 3.31
N PHE A 34 -10.27 0.28 3.16
CA PHE A 34 -9.08 0.49 3.97
C PHE A 34 -9.45 0.82 5.41
N ALA A 35 -10.42 1.74 5.59
CA ALA A 35 -10.95 2.15 6.88
C ALA A 35 -11.55 0.98 7.65
N ASP A 36 -12.38 0.17 6.99
CA ASP A 36 -13.05 -0.98 7.59
C ASP A 36 -12.11 -2.20 7.77
N GLY A 37 -10.85 -2.12 7.32
CA GLY A 37 -9.90 -3.24 7.36
C GLY A 37 -10.24 -4.40 6.42
N LEU A 38 -11.11 -4.17 5.44
CA LEU A 38 -11.60 -5.17 4.49
C LEU A 38 -10.86 -5.14 3.13
N CYS A 39 -9.83 -4.30 2.99
CA CYS A 39 -9.06 -4.20 1.75
C CYS A 39 -8.29 -5.50 1.49
N THR A 40 -8.80 -6.32 0.57
CA THR A 40 -8.15 -7.59 0.22
C THR A 40 -6.90 -7.34 -0.63
N GLY A 41 -5.92 -8.24 -0.54
CA GLY A 41 -4.70 -8.15 -1.36
C GLY A 41 -4.95 -8.09 -2.86
N ASN A 42 -6.02 -8.74 -3.36
CA ASN A 42 -6.43 -8.62 -4.77
C ASN A 42 -6.90 -7.20 -5.13
N ARG A 43 -7.59 -6.50 -4.21
CA ARG A 43 -7.99 -5.10 -4.41
C ARG A 43 -6.78 -4.18 -4.32
N ALA A 44 -5.94 -4.38 -3.30
CA ALA A 44 -4.70 -3.63 -3.14
C ALA A 44 -3.81 -3.71 -4.40
N GLY A 45 -3.67 -4.90 -5.00
CA GLY A 45 -2.92 -5.05 -6.26
C GLY A 45 -3.53 -4.30 -7.46
N LYS A 46 -4.86 -4.17 -7.55
CA LYS A 46 -5.49 -3.35 -8.59
C LYS A 46 -5.19 -1.86 -8.39
N CYS A 47 -5.31 -1.38 -7.15
CA CYS A 47 -4.98 0.00 -6.79
C CYS A 47 -3.49 0.29 -7.03
N MET A 48 -2.61 -0.64 -6.67
CA MET A 48 -1.16 -0.56 -6.91
C MET A 48 -0.86 -0.32 -8.38
N ARG A 49 -1.48 -1.08 -9.30
CA ARG A 49 -1.22 -0.91 -10.73
C ARG A 49 -1.58 0.48 -11.23
N ALA A 50 -2.72 1.03 -10.79
CA ALA A 50 -3.12 2.39 -11.16
C ALA A 50 -2.15 3.42 -10.56
N ALA A 51 -1.90 3.31 -9.25
CA ALA A 51 -1.01 4.22 -8.53
C ALA A 51 0.41 4.26 -9.13
N MET A 52 0.98 3.12 -9.54
CA MET A 52 2.32 3.09 -10.15
C MET A 52 2.40 3.77 -11.52
N VAL A 53 1.26 3.90 -12.23
CA VAL A 53 1.18 4.63 -13.50
C VAL A 53 0.99 6.12 -13.24
N ASP A 54 0.12 6.48 -12.30
CA ASP A 54 -0.23 7.87 -12.00
C ASP A 54 0.85 8.59 -11.18
N HIS A 55 1.67 7.83 -10.43
CA HIS A 55 2.71 8.33 -9.53
C HIS A 55 4.03 7.55 -9.73
N ALA A 56 4.67 7.76 -10.89
CA ALA A 56 5.90 7.07 -11.25
C ALA A 56 7.08 7.38 -10.30
N GLU A 57 7.05 8.54 -9.66
CA GLU A 57 8.05 9.00 -8.69
C GLU A 57 7.96 8.29 -7.32
N ALA A 58 6.80 7.72 -6.98
CA ALA A 58 6.51 7.12 -5.67
C ALA A 58 6.39 5.59 -5.72
N GLN A 59 6.96 4.96 -6.75
CA GLN A 59 6.79 3.52 -6.98
C GLN A 59 7.26 2.65 -5.79
N ALA A 60 8.36 3.03 -5.13
CA ALA A 60 8.88 2.29 -3.98
C ALA A 60 7.92 2.34 -2.78
N GLU A 61 7.38 3.53 -2.50
CA GLU A 61 6.41 3.82 -1.46
C GLU A 61 5.10 3.06 -1.73
N ILE A 62 4.63 3.05 -2.98
CA ILE A 62 3.44 2.31 -3.41
C ILE A 62 3.62 0.81 -3.20
N ILE A 63 4.77 0.24 -3.56
CA ILE A 63 5.08 -1.18 -3.33
C ILE A 63 5.04 -1.47 -1.83
N LEU A 64 5.70 -0.65 -1.02
CA LEU A 64 5.78 -0.82 0.42
C LEU A 64 4.39 -0.75 1.08
N ALA A 65 3.59 0.25 0.72
CA ALA A 65 2.22 0.40 1.21
C ALA A 65 1.32 -0.77 0.79
N THR A 66 1.48 -1.27 -0.45
CA THR A 66 0.70 -2.43 -0.92
C THR A 66 1.06 -3.69 -0.12
N ILE A 67 2.34 -3.91 0.17
CA ILE A 67 2.77 -5.03 1.03
C ILE A 67 2.21 -4.86 2.44
N ALA A 68 2.22 -3.65 3.00
CA ALA A 68 1.63 -3.36 4.30
C ALA A 68 0.12 -3.67 4.33
N LEU A 69 -0.63 -3.32 3.28
CA LEU A 69 -2.04 -3.67 3.13
C LEU A 69 -2.27 -5.18 3.07
N MET A 70 -1.44 -5.90 2.31
CA MET A 70 -1.51 -7.36 2.23
C MET A 70 -1.22 -7.99 3.60
N ALA A 71 -0.22 -7.49 4.31
CA ALA A 71 0.15 -7.98 5.64
C ALA A 71 -0.99 -7.84 6.66
N ARG A 72 -1.78 -6.74 6.61
CA ARG A 72 -2.95 -6.55 7.50
C ARG A 72 -3.99 -7.67 7.39
N THR A 73 -4.11 -8.30 6.22
CA THR A 73 -5.09 -9.36 5.98
C THR A 73 -4.48 -10.77 5.93
N ALA A 74 -3.15 -10.87 6.02
CA ALA A 74 -2.45 -12.14 6.03
C ALA A 74 -2.58 -12.82 7.41
N LYS A 75 -2.87 -14.12 7.42
CA LYS A 75 -2.96 -14.90 8.67
C LYS A 75 -1.60 -15.43 9.12
N SER A 76 -0.61 -15.39 8.24
CA SER A 76 0.75 -15.86 8.48
C SER A 76 1.74 -15.24 7.50
N GLY A 77 3.04 -15.31 7.82
CA GLY A 77 4.10 -14.92 6.88
C GLY A 77 4.10 -15.75 5.59
N ARG A 78 3.62 -17.01 5.64
CA ARG A 78 3.43 -17.85 4.44
C ARG A 78 2.35 -17.28 3.52
N ASP A 79 1.23 -16.84 4.09
CA ASP A 79 0.14 -16.24 3.33
C ASP A 79 0.58 -14.93 2.67
N LEU A 80 1.34 -14.10 3.38
CA LEU A 80 1.93 -12.88 2.82
C LEU A 80 2.90 -13.21 1.69
N ARG A 81 3.84 -14.14 1.90
CA ARG A 81 4.80 -14.58 0.88
C ARG A 81 4.11 -15.09 -0.39
N ALA A 82 3.00 -15.82 -0.25
CA ALA A 82 2.24 -16.32 -1.39
C ALA A 82 1.60 -15.20 -2.24
N GLN A 83 1.48 -13.98 -1.72
CA GLN A 83 0.98 -12.84 -2.49
C GLN A 83 2.07 -12.04 -3.20
N LEU A 84 3.33 -12.13 -2.77
CA LEU A 84 4.46 -11.38 -3.36
C LEU A 84 4.62 -11.55 -4.88
N PRO A 85 4.45 -12.74 -5.47
CA PRO A 85 4.53 -12.88 -6.94
C PRO A 85 3.52 -12.01 -7.71
N LYS A 86 2.39 -11.63 -7.09
CA LYS A 86 1.43 -10.71 -7.71
C LYS A 86 1.98 -9.29 -7.75
N ILE A 87 2.67 -8.87 -6.70
CA ILE A 87 3.35 -7.56 -6.61
C ILE A 87 4.43 -7.49 -7.69
N GLU A 88 5.29 -8.52 -7.76
CA GLU A 88 6.35 -8.63 -8.77
C GLU A 88 5.80 -8.55 -10.20
N LYS A 89 4.67 -9.22 -10.46
CA LYS A 89 4.00 -9.15 -11.77
C LYS A 89 3.48 -7.76 -12.10
N ILE A 90 2.94 -7.03 -11.12
CA ILE A 90 2.47 -5.66 -11.32
C ILE A 90 3.66 -4.75 -11.62
N MET A 91 4.73 -4.85 -10.83
CA MET A 91 5.97 -4.10 -11.06
C MET A 91 6.49 -4.33 -12.48
N ALA A 92 6.65 -5.58 -12.90
CA ALA A 92 7.13 -5.91 -14.24
C ALA A 92 6.22 -5.38 -15.37
N ALA A 93 4.95 -5.10 -15.10
CA ALA A 93 4.01 -4.55 -16.06
C ALA A 93 3.93 -3.01 -16.06
N THR A 94 4.55 -2.35 -15.08
CA THR A 94 4.54 -0.88 -14.90
C THR A 94 5.92 -0.25 -14.98
N VAL A 95 7.00 -1.02 -14.85
CA VAL A 95 8.36 -0.56 -15.20
C VAL A 95 8.50 -0.60 -16.73
N ALA A 96 8.28 0.55 -17.37
CA ALA A 96 8.55 0.80 -18.79
C ALA A 96 9.28 2.15 -18.93
#